data_AF-A0A837JC35-F1
#
_entry.id   AF-A0A837JC35-F1
#
_cell.length_a   1.000
_cell.length_b   1.000
_cell.length_c   1.000
_cell.angle_alpha   90.00
_cell.angle_beta   90.00
_cell.angle_gamma   90.00
#
_symmetry.space_group_name_H-M   'P 1'
#
loop_
_entity.id
_entity.type
_entity.pdbx_description
1 polymer ?
#
loop_
_entity_poly.entity_id
_entity_poly.type
_entity_poly.pdbx_seq_one_letter_code
_entity_poly.pdbx_strand_id
1 'polypeptide(L)'
;MNKNETFFKCELKFFSILILGLFLLNSVAMLLQYLFDIRLFISIVISMIALFFYIIYFLYLLIKVKMFDVKYECEDLKQRLSGWLSSLI
;
A
#
# COMPACT_ATOMS: atom_id res chain seq x y z
N MET A 1 -4.78 17.10 -12.80
CA MET A 1 -4.39 15.68 -12.82
C MET A 1 -4.95 15.05 -14.08
N ASN A 2 -4.11 14.40 -14.90
CA ASN A 2 -4.44 13.99 -16.26
C ASN A 2 -5.42 12.80 -16.21
N LYS A 3 -6.64 12.96 -16.70
CA LYS A 3 -7.77 12.00 -16.57
C LYS A 3 -7.57 10.64 -17.27
N ASN A 4 -6.41 10.41 -17.89
CA ASN A 4 -6.09 9.22 -18.68
C ASN A 4 -4.98 8.34 -18.07
N GLU A 5 -4.70 8.45 -16.77
CA GLU A 5 -3.88 7.42 -16.13
C GLU A 5 -4.69 6.13 -16.03
N THR A 6 -4.31 5.13 -16.82
CA THR A 6 -4.88 3.79 -16.78
C THR A 6 -4.79 3.21 -15.36
N PHE A 7 -5.82 2.49 -14.92
CA PHE A 7 -5.91 1.79 -13.63
C PHE A 7 -4.57 1.18 -13.18
N PHE A 8 -3.91 0.48 -14.10
CA PHE A 8 -2.62 -0.17 -13.87
C PHE A 8 -1.52 0.82 -13.49
N LYS A 9 -1.45 1.98 -14.16
CA LYS A 9 -0.42 3.00 -13.93
C LYS A 9 -0.60 3.68 -12.57
N CYS A 10 -1.85 3.94 -12.21
CA CYS A 10 -2.20 4.48 -10.89
C CYS A 10 -1.81 3.51 -9.77
N GLU A 11 -2.26 2.26 -9.86
CA GLU A 11 -1.99 1.25 -8.83
C GLU A 11 -0.51 0.86 -8.75
N LEU A 12 0.22 0.80 -9.87
CA LEU A 12 1.67 0.58 -9.86
C LEU A 12 2.42 1.67 -9.09
N LYS A 13 1.98 2.93 -9.22
CA LYS A 13 2.57 4.06 -8.50
C LYS A 13 2.33 3.91 -7.00
N PHE A 14 1.12 3.52 -6.59
CA PHE A 14 0.82 3.22 -5.19
C PHE A 14 1.62 2.03 -4.66
N PHE A 15 1.69 0.94 -5.42
CA PHE A 15 2.45 -0.24 -5.06
C PHE A 15 3.95 0.08 -4.88
N SER A 16 4.51 0.92 -5.75
CA SER A 16 5.88 1.39 -5.63
C SER A 16 6.11 2.21 -4.36
N ILE A 17 5.19 3.13 -4.02
CA ILE A 17 5.24 3.92 -2.78
C ILE A 17 5.12 3.00 -1.55
N LEU A 18 4.25 2.00 -1.59
CA LEU A 18 4.06 1.01 -0.52
C LEU A 18 5.36 0.23 -0.25
N ILE A 19 5.98 -0.30 -1.31
CA ILE A 19 7.25 -1.03 -1.19
C ILE A 19 8.34 -0.12 -0.62
N LEU A 20 8.43 1.13 -1.12
CA LEU A 20 9.42 2.09 -0.63
C LEU A 20 9.22 2.40 0.86
N GLY A 21 7.97 2.60 1.29
CA GLY A 21 7.61 2.85 2.68
C GLY A 21 7.94 1.66 3.59
N LEU A 22 7.62 0.44 3.17
CA LEU A 22 7.96 -0.77 3.91
C LEU A 22 9.47 -1.01 3.96
N PHE A 23 10.19 -0.72 2.89
CA PHE A 23 11.65 -0.82 2.87
C PHE A 23 12.29 0.16 3.86
N LEU A 24 11.82 1.41 3.89
CA LEU A 24 12.26 2.42 4.86
C LEU A 24 11.94 1.98 6.29
N LEU A 25 10.73 1.49 6.54
CA LEU A 25 10.30 1.01 7.85
C LEU A 25 11.21 -0.12 8.35
N ASN A 26 11.48 -1.13 7.50
CA ASN A 26 12.37 -2.24 7.85
C ASN A 26 13.82 -1.78 8.01
N SER A 27 14.29 -0.83 7.20
CA SER A 27 15.65 -0.27 7.33
C SER A 27 15.84 0.43 8.66
N VAL A 28 14.87 1.25 9.09
CA VAL A 28 14.89 1.91 10.41
C VAL A 28 14.77 0.90 11.53
N ALA A 29 13.87 -0.09 11.41
CA ALA A 29 13.70 -1.14 12.40
C ALA A 29 15.00 -1.94 12.58
N MET A 30 15.68 -2.30 11.51
CA MET A 30 16.96 -3.01 11.55
C MET A 30 18.07 -2.19 12.23
N LEU A 31 18.11 -0.88 11.96
CA LEU A 31 19.06 0.04 12.61
C LEU A 31 18.80 0.14 14.12
N LEU A 32 17.54 0.16 14.53
CA LEU A 32 17.14 0.09 15.94
C LEU A 32 17.45 -1.26 16.59
N GLN A 33 17.25 -2.38 15.89
CA GLN A 33 17.66 -3.70 16.39
C GLN A 33 19.16 -3.73 16.68
N TYR A 34 19.97 -3.20 15.75
CA TYR A 34 21.42 -3.18 15.88
C TYR A 34 21.88 -2.28 17.05
N LEU A 35 21.24 -1.12 17.24
CA LEU A 35 21.61 -0.16 18.29
C LEU A 35 21.16 -0.57 19.70
N PHE A 36 20.04 -1.29 19.83
CA PHE A 36 19.41 -1.59 21.13
C PHE A 36 19.35 -3.09 21.47
N ASP A 37 19.90 -3.96 20.63
CA ASP A 37 19.92 -5.43 20.77
C ASP A 37 18.52 -6.05 21.01
N ILE A 38 17.50 -5.45 20.40
CA ILE A 38 16.11 -5.89 20.49
C ILE A 38 15.84 -6.86 19.33
N ARG A 39 15.33 -8.06 19.58
CA ARG A 39 14.88 -8.99 18.51
C ARG A 39 13.55 -8.55 17.87
N LEU A 40 13.55 -7.49 17.06
CA LEU A 40 12.37 -7.05 16.25
C LEU A 40 12.10 -7.93 15.00
N PHE A 41 11.98 -9.25 15.16
CA PHE A 41 11.53 -10.13 14.07
C PHE A 41 10.10 -9.75 13.59
N ILE A 42 9.35 -9.07 14.45
CA ILE A 42 7.97 -8.62 14.24
C ILE A 42 7.86 -7.63 13.06
N SER A 43 8.85 -6.75 12.82
CA SER A 43 8.74 -5.70 11.78
C SER A 43 8.68 -6.28 10.36
N ILE A 44 9.52 -7.29 10.08
CA ILE A 44 9.54 -7.98 8.79
C ILE A 44 8.25 -8.76 8.59
N VAL A 45 7.76 -9.43 9.63
CA VAL A 45 6.51 -10.20 9.59
C VAL A 45 5.30 -9.29 9.32
N ILE A 46 5.21 -8.15 10.02
CA ILE A 46 4.15 -7.16 9.79
C ILE A 46 4.22 -6.61 8.36
N SER A 47 5.42 -6.37 7.84
CA SER A 47 5.61 -5.86 6.48
C SER A 47 5.17 -6.87 5.42
N MET A 48 5.47 -8.16 5.62
CA MET A 48 4.99 -9.26 4.78
C MET A 48 3.45 -9.34 4.78
N ILE A 49 2.84 -9.24 5.98
CA ILE A 49 1.39 -9.25 6.12
C ILE A 49 0.75 -8.06 5.41
N ALA A 50 1.31 -6.86 5.56
CA ALA A 50 0.82 -5.64 4.90
C ALA A 50 0.87 -5.76 3.36
N LEU A 51 1.97 -6.30 2.81
CA LEU A 51 2.10 -6.58 1.38
C LEU A 51 1.05 -7.59 0.91
N PHE A 52 0.82 -8.66 1.68
CA PHE A 52 -0.16 -9.69 1.34
C PHE A 52 -1.59 -9.13 1.27
N PHE A 53 -2.01 -8.35 2.26
CA PHE A 53 -3.31 -7.66 2.23
C PHE A 53 -3.43 -6.70 1.05
N TYR A 54 -2.36 -5.97 0.71
CA TYR A 54 -2.38 -5.08 -0.44
C TYR A 54 -2.54 -5.84 -1.76
N ILE A 55 -1.87 -6.98 -1.93
CA ILE A 55 -2.00 -7.83 -3.13
C ILE A 55 -3.44 -8.33 -3.27
N ILE A 56 -4.07 -8.79 -2.18
CA ILE A 56 -5.48 -9.21 -2.19
C ILE A 56 -6.38 -8.04 -2.59
N TYR A 57 -6.17 -6.86 -2.01
CA TYR A 57 -6.93 -5.65 -2.35
C TYR A 57 -6.77 -5.28 -3.83
N PHE A 58 -5.55 -5.33 -4.36
CA PHE A 58 -5.27 -5.06 -5.77
C PHE A 58 -5.99 -6.04 -6.70
N LEU A 59 -5.96 -7.35 -6.39
CA LEU A 59 -6.69 -8.36 -7.16
C LEU A 59 -8.20 -8.12 -7.12
N TYR A 60 -8.76 -7.79 -5.96
CA TYR A 60 -10.17 -7.43 -5.81
C TYR A 60 -10.54 -6.23 -6.70
N LEU A 61 -9.72 -5.17 -6.68
CA LEU A 61 -9.93 -3.97 -7.49
C LEU A 61 -9.84 -4.27 -8.99
N LEU A 62 -8.87 -5.10 -9.39
CA LEU A 62 -8.68 -5.51 -10.78
C LEU A 62 -9.89 -6.29 -11.30
N ILE A 63 -10.41 -7.24 -10.50
CA ILE A 63 -11.63 -7.97 -10.81
C ILE A 63 -12.81 -7.00 -10.90
N LYS A 64 -12.96 -6.07 -9.95
CA LYS A 64 -14.05 -5.10 -9.94
C LYS A 64 -14.06 -4.21 -11.18
N VAL A 65 -12.89 -3.69 -11.58
CA VAL A 65 -12.76 -2.83 -12.76
C VAL A 65 -12.97 -3.62 -14.04
N LYS A 66 -12.44 -4.84 -14.17
CA LYS A 66 -12.59 -5.65 -15.39
C LYS A 66 -13.98 -6.29 -15.56
N MET A 67 -14.61 -6.75 -14.48
CA MET A 67 -15.87 -7.50 -14.55
C MET A 67 -17.10 -6.61 -14.50
N PHE A 68 -17.03 -5.46 -13.80
CA PHE A 68 -18.19 -4.59 -13.58
C PHE A 68 -18.09 -3.25 -14.33
N ASP A 69 -17.06 -3.06 -15.15
CA ASP A 69 -16.79 -1.85 -15.95
C ASP A 69 -16.96 -0.54 -15.13
N VAL A 70 -16.64 -0.62 -13.84
CA VAL A 70 -16.78 0.49 -12.91
C VAL A 70 -15.74 1.52 -13.29
N LYS A 71 -16.19 2.78 -13.50
CA LYS A 71 -15.29 3.92 -13.68
C LYS A 71 -14.33 4.00 -12.50
N TYR A 72 -13.07 3.66 -12.78
CA TYR A 72 -12.00 3.77 -11.81
C TYR A 72 -11.41 5.17 -11.91
N GLU A 73 -11.68 6.01 -10.92
CA GLU A 73 -10.97 7.27 -10.76
C GLU A 73 -9.72 7.02 -9.91
N CYS A 74 -8.56 7.39 -10.45
CA CYS A 74 -7.31 7.33 -9.70
C CYS A 74 -7.38 8.38 -8.58
N GLU A 75 -7.68 7.93 -7.37
CA GLU A 75 -7.69 8.80 -6.19
C GLU A 75 -6.26 9.07 -5.73
N ASP A 76 -5.98 10.33 -5.38
CA ASP A 76 -4.71 10.68 -4.78
C ASP A 76 -4.52 9.98 -3.41
N LEU A 77 -3.27 9.77 -3.02
CA LEU A 77 -2.91 9.09 -1.77
C LEU A 77 -3.57 9.76 -0.54
N LYS A 78 -3.72 11.09 -0.59
CA LYS A 78 -4.41 11.88 0.43
C LYS A 78 -5.91 11.59 0.50
N GLN A 79 -6.57 11.39 -0.64
CA GLN A 79 -8.00 11.04 -0.70
C GLN A 79 -8.23 9.64 -0.16
N ARG A 80 -7.43 8.66 -0.59
CA ARG A 80 -7.50 7.29 -0.06
C ARG A 80 -7.30 7.23 1.45
N LEU A 81 -6.29 7.95 1.97
CA LEU A 81 -6.04 8.01 3.41
C LEU A 81 -7.21 8.65 4.15
N SER A 82 -7.79 9.73 3.61
CA SER A 82 -8.95 10.40 4.21
C SER A 82 -10.20 9.51 4.22
N GLY A 83 -10.42 8.72 3.15
CA GLY A 83 -11.54 7.76 3.09
C GLY A 83 -11.38 6.64 4.12
N TRP A 84 -10.17 6.12 4.30
CA TRP A 84 -9.89 5.11 5.32
C TRP A 84 -10.06 5.68 6.74
N LEU A 85 -9.48 6.85 7.02
CA LEU A 85 -9.61 7.55 8.30
C LEU A 85 -11.07 7.90 8.62
N SER A 86 -11.83 8.35 7.63
CA SER A 86 -13.26 8.66 7.80
C SER A 86 -14.12 7.42 8.02
N SER A 87 -13.67 6.23 7.62
CA SER A 87 -14.39 4.97 7.88
C SER A 87 -14.06 4.35 9.25
N LEU A 88 -13.03 4.88 9.92
CA LEU A 88 -12.54 4.43 11.23
C LEU A 88 -13.08 5.28 12.40
N ILE A 89 -13.66 6.45 12.10
CA ILE A 89 -14.38 7.33 13.05
C ILE A 89 -15.87 7.10 12.89
#